data_AF-A0A7G8UZG6-F1
#
_entry.id   AF-A0A7G8UZG6-F1
#
_cell.length_a   1.000
_cell.length_b   1.000
_cell.length_c   1.000
_cell.angle_alpha   90.00
_cell.angle_beta   90.00
_cell.angle_gamma   90.00
#
_symmetry.space_group_name_H-M   'P 1'
#
loop_
_entity.id
_entity.type
_entity.pdbx_description
1 polymer ?
#
loop_
_entity_poly.entity_id
_entity_poly.type
_entity_poly.pdbx_seq_one_letter_code
_entity_poly.pdbx_strand_id
1 'polypeptide(L)'
;MSIYTASKTTKWDLQLPEKIFHIKGTVVVSNHLAGPFKTYRRIWVNKIEIFPESGNALRPFYDCSFEWGKLGQKASYTTALSICLSIFKSERLAENLFIYFKEEFVQNFPDSNFELVLETSKFLNQHNDMLNPDLYSRFCFSAITSFREILLIKNSQTGLITADLAENYAIHREAIPNARLRKLNERKQRLLFRLFAKGDYLVSGYEFTEIMLKAEDLMTRFYWRSVEKIITSHQISDKRVE
;
A
#
# COMPACT_ATOMS: atom_id res chain seq x y z
N MET A 1 -31.08 -4.22 10.00
CA MET A 1 -30.90 -4.73 8.63
C MET A 1 -29.43 -5.06 8.45
N SER A 2 -29.12 -6.32 8.13
CA SER A 2 -27.75 -6.81 7.96
C SER A 2 -27.22 -6.39 6.58
N ILE A 3 -26.23 -5.50 6.52
CA ILE A 3 -25.59 -5.04 5.27
C ILE A 3 -24.44 -5.98 4.87
N TYR A 4 -24.40 -7.20 5.40
CA TYR A 4 -23.50 -8.23 4.89
C TYR A 4 -24.10 -8.87 3.63
N THR A 5 -24.10 -8.13 2.53
CA THR A 5 -23.92 -8.78 1.23
C THR A 5 -22.49 -9.29 1.22
N ALA A 6 -22.34 -10.56 1.59
CA ALA A 6 -21.15 -11.34 1.31
C ALA A 6 -20.75 -11.05 -0.13
N SER A 7 -19.62 -10.35 -0.29
CA SER A 7 -19.08 -9.96 -1.59
C SER A 7 -18.94 -11.22 -2.43
N LYS A 8 -19.85 -11.42 -3.39
CA LYS A 8 -19.53 -12.20 -4.58
C LYS A 8 -18.26 -11.55 -5.11
N THR A 9 -17.15 -12.27 -5.14
CA THR A 9 -15.87 -11.81 -5.70
C THR A 9 -16.14 -11.35 -7.13
N THR A 10 -16.43 -10.06 -7.25
CA THR A 10 -16.84 -9.43 -8.50
C THR A 10 -15.54 -9.21 -9.22
N LYS A 11 -15.31 -9.99 -10.27
CA LYS A 11 -14.09 -9.86 -11.04
C LYS A 11 -14.14 -8.55 -11.82
N TRP A 12 -13.35 -7.58 -11.39
CA TRP A 12 -13.12 -6.36 -12.16
C TRP A 12 -12.16 -6.67 -13.32
N ASP A 13 -12.57 -6.40 -14.56
CA ASP A 13 -11.72 -6.58 -15.73
C ASP A 13 -11.16 -5.23 -16.18
N LEU A 14 -9.84 -5.09 -16.12
CA LEU A 14 -9.17 -3.94 -16.69
C LEU A 14 -8.98 -4.18 -18.18
N GLN A 15 -9.68 -3.40 -19.00
CA GLN A 15 -9.44 -3.33 -20.44
C GLN A 15 -8.14 -2.55 -20.72
N LEU A 16 -7.00 -3.12 -20.30
CA LEU A 16 -5.70 -2.60 -20.67
C LEU A 16 -5.40 -3.00 -22.13
N PRO A 17 -4.90 -2.07 -22.96
CA PRO A 17 -4.51 -2.38 -24.34
C PRO A 17 -3.33 -3.36 -24.39
N GLU A 18 -2.51 -3.41 -23.36
CA GLU A 18 -1.37 -4.32 -23.22
C GLU A 18 -1.33 -4.92 -21.80
N LYS A 19 -1.05 -6.22 -21.68
CA LYS A 19 -0.92 -6.93 -20.39
C LYS A 19 0.53 -7.32 -20.05
N ILE A 20 1.44 -7.06 -20.98
CA ILE A 20 2.87 -7.33 -20.87
C ILE A 20 3.59 -5.99 -20.94
N PHE A 21 4.51 -5.74 -20.01
CA PHE A 21 5.24 -4.48 -19.93
C PHE A 21 6.74 -4.74 -19.86
N HIS A 22 7.50 -4.01 -20.65
CA HIS A 22 8.97 -4.04 -20.62
C HIS A 22 9.47 -2.98 -19.65
N ILE A 23 10.06 -3.40 -18.54
CA ILE A 23 10.60 -2.49 -17.52
C ILE A 23 12.11 -2.58 -17.53
N LYS A 24 12.76 -1.43 -17.68
CA LYS A 24 14.22 -1.31 -17.63
C LYS A 24 14.61 -0.33 -16.54
N GLY A 25 15.57 -0.71 -15.70
CA GLY A 25 16.16 0.14 -14.68
C GLY A 25 17.64 0.33 -14.94
N THR A 26 18.14 1.56 -14.82
CA THR A 26 19.57 1.84 -14.91
C THR A 26 20.05 2.68 -13.73
N VAL A 27 21.15 2.25 -13.14
CA VAL A 27 21.93 2.97 -12.14
C VAL A 27 23.04 3.71 -12.89
N VAL A 28 23.05 5.03 -12.79
CA VAL A 28 24.01 5.90 -13.44
C VAL A 28 24.83 6.62 -12.37
N VAL A 29 26.15 6.56 -12.49
CA VAL A 29 27.05 7.24 -11.57
C VAL A 29 27.54 8.51 -12.26
N SER A 30 27.18 9.68 -11.72
CA SER A 30 27.71 10.96 -12.19
C SER A 30 29.13 11.12 -11.65
N ASN A 31 30.10 11.25 -12.55
CA ASN A 31 31.48 11.59 -12.21
C ASN A 31 31.72 13.08 -12.47
N HIS A 32 31.17 13.94 -11.62
CA HIS A 32 31.52 15.36 -11.64
C HIS A 32 32.82 15.55 -10.87
N LEU A 33 33.89 15.93 -11.58
CA LEU A 33 35.28 16.08 -11.13
C LEU A 33 35.49 17.05 -9.92
N ALA A 34 34.43 17.59 -9.31
CA ALA A 34 34.49 18.56 -8.21
C ALA A 34 33.53 18.26 -7.04
N GLY A 35 32.90 17.07 -6.99
CA GLY A 35 31.97 16.73 -5.90
C GLY A 35 31.90 15.23 -5.61
N PRO A 36 31.22 14.83 -4.51
CA PRO A 36 31.02 13.41 -4.21
C PRO A 36 30.24 12.73 -5.34
N PHE A 37 30.57 11.48 -5.64
CA PHE A 37 29.86 10.66 -6.62
C PHE A 37 28.35 10.68 -6.31
N LYS A 38 27.55 11.17 -7.26
CA LYS A 38 26.09 11.09 -7.19
C LYS A 38 25.62 9.94 -8.06
N THR A 39 25.03 8.94 -7.44
CA THR A 39 24.35 7.86 -8.13
C THR A 39 22.89 8.23 -8.35
N TYR A 40 22.44 8.27 -9.59
CA TYR A 40 21.04 8.49 -9.96
C TYR A 40 20.49 7.26 -10.66
N ARG A 41 19.22 6.96 -10.37
CA ARG A 41 18.51 5.81 -10.91
C ARG A 41 17.44 6.30 -11.88
N ARG A 42 17.30 5.61 -13.00
CA ARG A 42 16.36 5.92 -14.09
C ARG A 42 15.58 4.68 -14.46
N ILE A 43 14.32 4.85 -14.85
CA ILE A 43 13.41 3.75 -15.20
C ILE A 43 12.70 4.05 -16.51
N TRP A 44 12.56 3.01 -17.33
CA TRP A 44 11.76 3.02 -18.55
C TRP A 44 10.69 1.95 -18.48
N VAL A 45 9.49 2.29 -18.95
CA VAL A 45 8.37 1.36 -19.13
C VAL A 45 7.97 1.41 -20.59
N ASN A 46 7.96 0.27 -21.27
CA ASN A 46 7.71 0.17 -22.71
C ASN A 46 8.55 1.14 -23.54
N LYS A 47 9.85 1.22 -23.20
CA LYS A 47 10.86 2.11 -23.82
C LYS A 47 10.65 3.61 -23.57
N ILE A 48 9.64 4.01 -22.81
CA ILE A 48 9.39 5.40 -22.43
C ILE A 48 10.00 5.64 -21.05
N GLU A 49 10.83 6.66 -20.92
CA GLU A 49 11.37 7.06 -19.62
C GLU A 49 10.25 7.62 -18.74
N ILE A 50 10.23 7.18 -17.48
CA ILE A 50 9.31 7.71 -16.47
C ILE A 50 10.10 8.49 -15.42
N PHE A 51 9.40 9.35 -14.68
CA PHE A 51 10.00 10.32 -13.77
C PHE A 51 9.41 10.16 -12.35
N PRO A 52 10.22 10.19 -11.28
CA PRO A 52 9.74 9.99 -9.91
C PRO A 52 8.75 11.08 -9.45
N GLU A 53 8.79 12.25 -10.05
CA GLU A 53 7.89 13.39 -9.82
C GLU A 53 6.43 13.00 -10.03
N SER A 54 6.14 12.08 -10.96
CA SER A 54 4.78 11.60 -11.21
C SER A 54 4.17 10.89 -9.99
N GLY A 55 4.95 10.04 -9.31
CA GLY A 55 4.51 9.35 -8.11
C GLY A 55 4.51 10.28 -6.90
N ASN A 56 5.56 11.10 -6.77
CA ASN A 56 5.67 12.07 -5.68
C ASN A 56 4.54 13.12 -5.73
N ALA A 57 4.07 13.54 -6.89
CA ALA A 57 2.93 14.47 -7.01
C ALA A 57 1.66 13.93 -6.35
N LEU A 58 1.40 12.62 -6.44
CA LEU A 58 0.25 11.98 -5.78
C LEU A 58 0.52 11.67 -4.29
N ARG A 59 1.79 11.48 -3.94
CA ARG A 59 2.25 11.06 -2.61
C ARG A 59 3.52 11.82 -2.20
N PRO A 60 3.40 13.12 -1.83
CA PRO A 60 4.55 14.01 -1.65
C PRO A 60 5.45 13.67 -0.46
N PHE A 61 4.97 12.80 0.42
CA PHE A 61 5.70 12.31 1.60
C PHE A 61 6.67 11.17 1.31
N TYR A 62 6.64 10.58 0.12
CA TYR A 62 7.70 9.65 -0.30
C TYR A 62 8.85 10.41 -0.95
N ASP A 63 10.06 9.85 -0.83
CA ASP A 63 11.24 10.47 -1.42
C ASP A 63 11.08 10.59 -2.94
N CYS A 64 11.36 11.77 -3.48
CA CYS A 64 11.27 12.04 -4.92
C CYS A 64 12.53 11.52 -5.63
N SER A 65 12.69 10.20 -5.64
CA SER A 65 13.77 9.50 -6.31
C SER A 65 13.34 8.06 -6.64
N PHE A 66 14.06 7.43 -7.57
CA PHE A 66 13.88 6.01 -7.83
C PHE A 66 14.83 5.16 -6.99
N GLU A 67 14.29 4.11 -6.39
CA GLU A 67 15.02 3.05 -5.71
C GLU A 67 14.26 1.72 -5.83
N TRP A 68 15.00 0.62 -5.85
CA TRP A 68 14.43 -0.72 -5.98
C TRP A 68 15.36 -1.74 -5.30
N GLY A 69 14.92 -3.01 -5.28
CA GLY A 69 15.66 -4.09 -4.65
C GLY A 69 15.64 -4.02 -3.13
N LYS A 70 16.54 -4.76 -2.48
CA LYS A 70 16.54 -4.96 -1.02
C LYS A 70 16.82 -3.68 -0.24
N LEU A 71 17.44 -2.70 -0.89
CA LEU A 71 17.84 -1.43 -0.30
C LEU A 71 16.83 -0.31 -0.51
N GLY A 72 15.75 -0.50 -1.28
CA GLY A 72 14.91 0.59 -1.79
C GLY A 72 14.00 1.32 -0.79
N GLN A 73 14.26 1.24 0.52
CA GLN A 73 13.56 1.90 1.64
C GLN A 73 12.23 2.61 1.28
N LYS A 74 12.18 3.95 1.33
CA LYS A 74 10.97 4.75 1.08
C LYS A 74 10.78 5.10 -0.40
N ALA A 75 11.86 5.30 -1.14
CA ALA A 75 11.80 5.63 -2.57
C ALA A 75 11.30 4.48 -3.47
N SER A 76 11.29 3.23 -2.97
CA SER A 76 10.65 2.11 -3.66
C SER A 76 9.14 2.27 -3.83
N TYR A 77 8.48 3.02 -2.93
CA TYR A 77 7.06 3.36 -3.09
C TYR A 77 6.85 4.34 -4.24
N THR A 78 7.67 5.39 -4.33
CA THR A 78 7.67 6.32 -5.47
C THR A 78 7.91 5.58 -6.78
N THR A 79 8.89 4.67 -6.77
CA THR A 79 9.23 3.82 -7.92
C THR A 79 8.04 2.97 -8.37
N ALA A 80 7.42 2.24 -7.44
CA ALA A 80 6.26 1.41 -7.75
C ALA A 80 5.08 2.25 -8.24
N LEU A 81 4.79 3.37 -7.59
CA LEU A 81 3.67 4.24 -7.95
C LEU A 81 3.87 4.84 -9.35
N SER A 82 5.07 5.35 -9.67
CA SER A 82 5.39 5.87 -11.00
C SER A 82 5.28 4.81 -12.09
N ILE A 83 5.71 3.56 -11.83
CA ILE A 83 5.52 2.45 -12.77
C ILE A 83 4.03 2.14 -12.95
N CYS A 84 3.28 2.02 -11.85
CA CYS A 84 1.83 1.77 -11.91
C CYS A 84 1.08 2.86 -12.68
N LEU A 85 1.44 4.14 -12.49
CA LEU A 85 0.86 5.26 -13.26
C LEU A 85 1.11 5.10 -14.77
N SER A 86 2.33 4.73 -15.15
CA SER A 86 2.68 4.50 -16.55
C SER A 86 1.92 3.31 -17.17
N ILE A 87 1.79 2.22 -16.42
CA ILE A 87 1.13 0.98 -16.85
C ILE A 87 -0.39 1.15 -16.96
N PHE A 88 -1.03 1.62 -15.89
CA PHE A 88 -2.49 1.62 -15.77
C PHE A 88 -3.14 2.89 -16.32
N LYS A 89 -2.38 3.98 -16.51
CA LYS A 89 -2.87 5.27 -17.01
C LYS A 89 -4.09 5.80 -16.24
N SER A 90 -4.15 5.48 -14.94
CA SER A 90 -5.22 5.87 -14.03
C SER A 90 -4.62 6.07 -12.65
N GLU A 91 -4.72 7.31 -12.14
CA GLU A 91 -4.19 7.66 -10.81
C GLU A 91 -4.82 6.79 -9.73
N ARG A 92 -6.14 6.62 -9.76
CA ARG A 92 -6.88 5.83 -8.77
C ARG A 92 -6.43 4.37 -8.72
N LEU A 93 -6.30 3.73 -9.88
CA LEU A 93 -5.86 2.34 -9.93
C LEU A 93 -4.39 2.20 -9.51
N ALA A 94 -3.54 3.16 -9.88
CA ALA A 94 -2.16 3.17 -9.44
C ALA A 94 -2.05 3.33 -7.91
N GLU A 95 -2.81 4.26 -7.31
CA GLU A 95 -2.89 4.43 -5.84
C GLU A 95 -3.38 3.16 -5.13
N ASN A 96 -4.28 2.39 -5.73
CA ASN A 96 -4.79 1.17 -5.13
C ASN A 96 -3.81 -0.02 -5.24
N LEU A 97 -2.95 -0.05 -6.26
CA LEU A 97 -2.12 -1.21 -6.58
C LEU A 97 -0.64 -1.07 -6.21
N PHE A 98 -0.11 0.15 -6.06
CA PHE A 98 1.34 0.36 -5.97
C PHE A 98 2.02 -0.34 -4.80
N ILE A 99 1.34 -0.50 -3.65
CA ILE A 99 1.91 -1.20 -2.49
C ILE A 99 2.13 -2.68 -2.81
N TYR A 100 1.10 -3.35 -3.33
CA TYR A 100 1.22 -4.75 -3.75
C TYR A 100 2.21 -4.92 -4.89
N PHE A 101 2.20 -3.99 -5.86
CA PHE A 101 3.16 -4.00 -6.96
C PHE A 101 4.60 -3.85 -6.45
N LYS A 102 4.81 -2.99 -5.45
CA LYS A 102 6.11 -2.79 -4.80
C LYS A 102 6.60 -4.07 -4.13
N GLU A 103 5.74 -4.74 -3.37
CA GLU A 103 6.08 -5.96 -2.63
C GLU A 103 6.33 -7.16 -3.56
N GLU A 104 5.53 -7.30 -4.61
CA GLU A 104 5.66 -8.42 -5.56
C GLU A 104 6.82 -8.23 -6.54
N PHE A 105 7.00 -7.02 -7.07
CA PHE A 105 7.95 -6.77 -8.14
C PHE A 105 9.13 -5.90 -7.72
N VAL A 106 8.89 -4.65 -7.29
CA VAL A 106 9.96 -3.64 -7.12
C VAL A 106 10.99 -4.04 -6.07
N GLN A 107 10.58 -4.64 -4.96
CA GLN A 107 11.48 -5.16 -3.93
C GLN A 107 12.37 -6.30 -4.41
N ASN A 108 11.95 -7.01 -5.46
CA ASN A 108 12.64 -8.18 -6.02
C ASN A 108 13.46 -7.84 -7.27
N PHE A 109 13.46 -6.58 -7.72
CA PHE A 109 14.33 -6.17 -8.81
C PHE A 109 15.81 -6.27 -8.41
N PRO A 110 16.72 -6.60 -9.35
CA PRO A 110 18.15 -6.58 -9.07
C PRO A 110 18.60 -5.19 -8.61
N ASP A 111 19.46 -5.10 -7.59
CA ASP A 111 19.99 -3.82 -7.10
C ASP A 111 20.84 -3.06 -8.16
N SER A 112 21.21 -3.75 -9.25
CA SER A 112 21.95 -3.24 -10.40
C SER A 112 21.04 -2.79 -11.56
N ASN A 113 21.63 -2.52 -12.72
CA ASN A 113 20.88 -2.40 -13.97
C ASN A 113 20.08 -3.68 -14.23
N PHE A 114 18.89 -3.53 -14.80
CA PHE A 114 18.03 -4.65 -15.15
C PHE A 114 17.16 -4.34 -16.37
N GLU A 115 16.68 -5.39 -17.02
CA GLU A 115 15.64 -5.35 -18.03
C GLU A 115 14.74 -6.58 -17.81
N LEU A 116 13.46 -6.34 -17.59
CA LEU A 116 12.48 -7.35 -17.18
C LEU A 116 11.23 -7.23 -18.04
N VAL A 117 10.62 -8.38 -18.32
CA VAL A 117 9.29 -8.47 -18.94
C VAL A 117 8.30 -8.85 -17.85
N LEU A 118 7.31 -8.00 -17.63
CA LEU A 118 6.32 -8.15 -16.56
C LEU A 118 4.95 -8.40 -17.15
N GLU A 119 4.33 -9.53 -16.81
CA GLU A 119 2.96 -9.84 -17.16
C GLU A 119 2.03 -9.51 -15.99
N THR A 120 1.11 -8.56 -16.16
CA THR A 120 0.23 -8.09 -15.07
C THR A 120 -1.00 -8.96 -14.86
N SER A 121 -1.34 -9.87 -15.79
CA SER A 121 -2.57 -10.69 -15.73
C SER A 121 -2.74 -11.41 -14.39
N LYS A 122 -1.68 -12.09 -13.93
CA LYS A 122 -1.70 -12.88 -12.69
C LYS A 122 -1.82 -11.98 -11.46
N PHE A 123 -1.02 -10.91 -11.41
CA PHE A 123 -1.05 -9.89 -10.37
C PHE A 123 -2.45 -9.27 -10.22
N LEU A 124 -3.07 -8.84 -11.32
CA LEU A 124 -4.40 -8.24 -11.32
C LEU A 124 -5.50 -9.22 -10.90
N ASN A 125 -5.37 -10.51 -11.26
CA ASN A 125 -6.29 -11.54 -10.78
C ASN A 125 -6.12 -11.80 -9.28
N GLN A 126 -4.90 -11.70 -8.74
CA GLN A 126 -4.63 -11.89 -7.31
C GLN A 126 -5.14 -10.70 -6.48
N HIS A 127 -5.00 -9.48 -6.98
CA HIS A 127 -5.41 -8.25 -6.29
C HIS A 127 -6.69 -7.64 -6.87
N ASN A 128 -7.64 -8.49 -7.29
CA ASN A 128 -8.83 -8.05 -7.99
C ASN A 128 -9.69 -7.06 -7.18
N ASP A 129 -9.72 -7.23 -5.85
CA ASP A 129 -10.48 -6.37 -4.96
C ASP A 129 -10.01 -4.89 -5.02
N MET A 130 -8.74 -4.66 -5.35
CA MET A 130 -8.13 -3.33 -5.48
C MET A 130 -8.50 -2.62 -6.80
N LEU A 131 -9.09 -3.35 -7.75
CA LEU A 131 -9.47 -2.83 -9.06
C LEU A 131 -10.86 -2.16 -9.07
N ASN A 132 -11.54 -2.17 -7.92
CA ASN A 132 -12.82 -1.52 -7.78
C ASN A 132 -12.69 0.00 -8.07
N PRO A 133 -13.41 0.55 -9.07
CA PRO A 133 -13.32 1.96 -9.42
C PRO A 133 -13.82 2.89 -8.32
N ASP A 134 -14.66 2.39 -7.42
CA ASP A 134 -15.22 3.12 -6.29
C ASP A 134 -14.34 3.03 -5.03
N LEU A 135 -13.20 2.33 -5.11
CA LEU A 135 -12.22 2.20 -4.03
C LEU A 135 -11.19 3.32 -4.08
N TYR A 136 -10.92 3.90 -2.92
CA TYR A 136 -9.91 4.92 -2.69
C TYR A 136 -8.94 4.43 -1.64
N SER A 137 -7.65 4.35 -2.00
CA SER A 137 -6.56 4.17 -1.05
C SER A 137 -6.07 5.54 -0.57
N ARG A 138 -5.97 5.71 0.74
CA ARG A 138 -5.44 6.94 1.35
C ARG A 138 -4.47 6.63 2.46
N PHE A 139 -3.39 7.37 2.51
CA PHE A 139 -2.39 7.22 3.56
C PHE A 139 -2.95 7.63 4.93
N CYS A 140 -2.68 6.84 5.97
CA CYS A 140 -2.98 7.18 7.35
C CYS A 140 -1.71 7.62 8.07
N PHE A 141 -1.70 8.85 8.60
CA PHE A 141 -0.62 9.31 9.47
C PHE A 141 -0.74 8.72 10.88
N SER A 142 -0.47 7.42 11.05
CA SER A 142 -0.27 6.86 12.40
C SER A 142 1.23 6.73 12.68
N ALA A 143 1.69 7.52 13.65
CA ALA A 143 3.06 7.48 14.15
C ALA A 143 3.51 6.04 14.42
N ILE A 144 4.75 5.73 14.03
CA ILE A 144 5.51 4.48 14.22
C ILE A 144 5.57 3.55 12.98
N THR A 145 4.59 3.52 12.07
CA THR A 145 4.75 2.77 10.80
C THR A 145 4.19 3.53 9.60
N SER A 146 5.08 4.04 8.75
CA SER A 146 4.83 4.90 7.59
C SER A 146 4.14 4.21 6.40
N PHE A 147 3.37 3.14 6.61
CA PHE A 147 3.06 2.18 5.54
C PHE A 147 1.63 1.67 5.52
N ARG A 148 0.67 2.38 6.12
CA ARG A 148 -0.70 1.88 6.25
C ARG A 148 -1.68 2.78 5.53
N GLU A 149 -2.24 2.26 4.45
CA GLU A 149 -3.34 2.90 3.73
C GLU A 149 -4.68 2.52 4.37
N ILE A 150 -5.59 3.49 4.45
CA ILE A 150 -7.00 3.30 4.70
C ILE A 150 -7.69 3.21 3.34
N LEU A 151 -8.44 2.15 3.16
CA LEU A 151 -9.29 1.85 2.04
C LEU A 151 -10.70 2.33 2.34
N LEU A 152 -11.23 3.16 1.44
CA LEU A 152 -12.58 3.71 1.49
C LEU A 152 -13.33 3.35 0.21
N ILE A 153 -14.59 2.96 0.34
CA ILE A 153 -15.46 2.63 -0.79
C ILE A 153 -16.55 3.70 -0.86
N LYS A 154 -16.64 4.38 -2.00
CA LYS A 154 -17.71 5.35 -2.30
C LYS A 154 -18.76 4.70 -3.18
N ASN A 155 -19.95 4.46 -2.64
CA ASN A 155 -21.06 3.97 -3.44
C ASN A 155 -21.46 5.01 -4.49
N SER A 156 -21.35 4.66 -5.77
CA SER A 156 -21.64 5.54 -6.91
C SER A 156 -23.12 5.95 -7.03
N GLN A 157 -24.06 5.14 -6.50
CA GLN A 157 -25.49 5.43 -6.55
C GLN A 157 -25.96 6.31 -5.40
N THR A 158 -25.51 6.00 -4.18
CA THR A 158 -25.96 6.72 -2.97
C THR A 158 -25.02 7.85 -2.57
N GLY A 159 -23.79 7.87 -3.09
CA GLY A 159 -22.74 8.78 -2.64
C GLY A 159 -22.15 8.43 -1.27
N LEU A 160 -22.68 7.41 -0.58
CA LEU A 160 -22.23 7.01 0.75
C LEU A 160 -20.82 6.43 0.65
N ILE A 161 -19.91 6.98 1.45
CA ILE A 161 -18.54 6.51 1.61
C ILE A 161 -18.47 5.68 2.89
N THR A 162 -17.75 4.56 2.82
CA THR A 162 -17.59 3.62 3.93
C THR A 162 -16.14 3.16 4.04
N ALA A 163 -15.69 2.86 5.27
CA ALA A 163 -14.39 2.27 5.54
C ALA A 163 -14.53 1.19 6.62
N ASP A 164 -14.24 -0.06 6.30
CA ASP A 164 -14.12 -1.14 7.30
C ASP A 164 -12.68 -1.16 7.83
N LEU A 165 -12.49 -0.53 8.99
CA LEU A 165 -11.18 -0.39 9.62
C LEU A 165 -10.62 -1.72 10.12
N ALA A 166 -11.50 -2.70 10.41
CA ALA A 166 -11.05 -4.03 10.81
C ALA A 166 -10.42 -4.78 9.62
N GLU A 167 -11.01 -4.62 8.42
CA GLU A 167 -10.44 -5.15 7.18
C GLU A 167 -9.12 -4.47 6.85
N ASN A 168 -9.11 -3.14 6.88
CA ASN A 168 -7.89 -2.33 6.70
C ASN A 168 -6.76 -2.80 7.62
N TYR A 169 -7.04 -2.99 8.92
CA TYR A 169 -6.03 -3.45 9.86
C TYR A 169 -5.46 -4.84 9.54
N ALA A 170 -6.30 -5.75 9.03
CA ALA A 170 -5.92 -7.13 8.76
C ALA A 170 -5.04 -7.29 7.51
N ILE A 171 -5.24 -6.45 6.50
CA ILE A 171 -4.47 -6.45 5.25
C ILE A 171 -3.00 -6.09 5.51
N HIS A 172 -2.72 -5.22 6.48
CA HIS A 172 -1.36 -4.70 6.76
C HIS A 172 -0.43 -5.63 7.54
N ARG A 173 -0.67 -6.95 7.56
CA ARG A 173 0.21 -7.92 8.23
C ARG A 173 0.54 -9.11 7.34
N GLU A 174 1.36 -8.85 6.34
CA GLU A 174 1.92 -9.88 5.46
C GLU A 174 3.37 -10.18 5.83
N ALA A 175 3.58 -11.16 6.72
CA ALA A 175 4.91 -11.72 6.97
C ALA A 175 4.83 -13.22 7.27
N ILE A 176 3.87 -13.92 6.64
CA ILE A 176 3.64 -15.36 6.90
C ILE A 176 3.55 -16.11 5.57
N PRO A 177 4.58 -16.92 5.24
CA PRO A 177 4.63 -17.69 4.00
C PRO A 177 3.48 -18.73 3.89
N ASN A 178 2.97 -19.21 5.02
CA ASN A 178 1.93 -20.22 5.06
C ASN A 178 0.53 -19.60 4.97
N ALA A 179 -0.17 -19.88 3.86
CA ALA A 179 -1.50 -19.33 3.57
C ALA A 179 -2.57 -19.64 4.64
N ARG A 180 -2.54 -20.81 5.27
CA ARG A 180 -3.53 -21.19 6.31
C ARG A 180 -3.28 -20.39 7.59
N LEU A 181 -2.01 -20.26 7.99
CA LEU A 181 -1.62 -19.46 9.15
C LEU A 181 -1.87 -17.96 8.91
N ARG A 182 -1.64 -17.49 7.69
CA ARG A 182 -1.96 -16.11 7.28
C ARG A 182 -3.44 -15.81 7.46
N LYS A 183 -4.34 -16.62 6.87
CA LYS A 183 -5.80 -16.48 7.04
C LYS A 183 -6.25 -16.52 8.49
N LEU A 184 -5.67 -17.43 9.30
CA LEU A 184 -5.98 -17.50 10.73
C LEU A 184 -5.55 -16.23 11.46
N ASN A 185 -4.37 -15.71 11.16
CA ASN A 185 -3.85 -14.50 11.78
C ASN A 185 -4.62 -13.26 11.35
N GLU A 186 -4.94 -13.10 10.05
CA GLU A 186 -5.86 -12.06 9.57
C GLU A 186 -7.16 -12.07 10.37
N ARG A 187 -7.79 -13.24 10.54
CA ARG A 187 -9.02 -13.38 11.34
C ARG A 187 -8.83 -12.95 12.80
N LYS A 188 -7.71 -13.33 13.43
CA LYS A 188 -7.39 -12.90 14.79
C LYS A 188 -7.19 -11.39 14.88
N GLN A 189 -6.50 -10.77 13.92
CA GLN A 189 -6.27 -9.32 13.87
C GLN A 189 -7.59 -8.55 13.69
N ARG A 190 -8.45 -8.98 12.75
CA ARG A 190 -9.80 -8.41 12.58
C ARG A 190 -10.58 -8.44 13.89
N LEU A 191 -10.58 -9.59 14.57
CA LEU A 191 -11.32 -9.76 15.82
C LEU A 191 -10.75 -8.89 16.95
N LEU A 192 -9.43 -8.82 17.08
CA LEU A 192 -8.76 -7.96 18.04
C LEU A 192 -9.13 -6.48 17.84
N PHE A 193 -9.10 -6.01 16.60
CA PHE A 193 -9.47 -4.63 16.27
C PHE A 193 -10.94 -4.35 16.58
N ARG A 194 -11.85 -5.26 16.17
CA ARG A 194 -13.29 -5.12 16.45
C ARG A 194 -13.58 -5.06 17.94
N LEU A 195 -12.90 -5.87 18.76
CA LEU A 195 -13.03 -5.82 20.22
C LEU A 195 -12.55 -4.49 20.81
N PHE A 196 -11.51 -3.89 20.23
CA PHE A 196 -11.03 -2.58 20.65
C PHE A 196 -12.01 -1.45 20.29
N ALA A 197 -12.43 -1.38 19.03
CA ALA A 197 -13.24 -0.27 18.51
C ALA A 197 -14.74 -0.39 18.85
N LYS A 198 -15.17 -1.50 19.47
CA LYS A 198 -16.52 -1.70 20.04
C LYS A 198 -17.71 -1.26 19.16
N GLY A 199 -17.63 -1.50 17.85
CA GLY A 199 -18.70 -1.18 16.89
C GLY A 199 -18.38 0.00 15.97
N ASP A 200 -17.43 0.87 16.33
CA ASP A 200 -17.04 2.02 15.53
C ASP A 200 -16.03 1.68 14.41
N TYR A 201 -15.73 0.38 14.23
CA TYR A 201 -14.77 -0.06 13.21
C TYR A 201 -15.28 0.09 11.77
N LEU A 202 -16.60 0.28 11.58
CA LEU A 202 -17.17 0.64 10.29
C LEU A 202 -17.52 2.12 10.30
N VAL A 203 -16.70 2.93 9.63
CA VAL A 203 -16.95 4.37 9.49
C VAL A 203 -17.76 4.60 8.22
N SER A 204 -18.75 5.49 8.28
CA SER A 204 -19.54 5.87 7.10
C SER A 204 -19.95 7.34 7.14
N GLY A 205 -20.23 7.90 5.96
CA GLY A 205 -20.67 9.28 5.79
C GLY A 205 -20.72 9.66 4.30
N TYR A 206 -20.95 10.94 4.00
CA TYR A 206 -20.99 11.43 2.62
C TYR A 206 -19.78 12.32 2.27
N GLU A 207 -19.15 12.91 3.28
CA GLU A 207 -17.97 13.76 3.12
C GLU A 207 -16.68 12.97 3.29
N PHE A 208 -15.84 12.96 2.25
CA PHE A 208 -14.62 12.15 2.20
C PHE A 208 -13.64 12.55 3.31
N THR A 209 -13.41 13.86 3.48
CA THR A 209 -12.49 14.40 4.48
C THR A 209 -12.92 14.03 5.89
N GLU A 210 -14.21 14.07 6.18
CA GLU A 210 -14.74 13.73 7.51
C GLU A 210 -14.50 12.25 7.84
N ILE A 211 -14.78 11.36 6.88
CA ILE A 211 -14.63 9.91 7.07
C ILE A 211 -13.16 9.55 7.20
N MET A 212 -12.29 10.18 6.40
CA MET A 212 -10.85 10.04 6.53
C MET A 212 -10.37 10.40 7.92
N LEU A 213 -10.72 11.58 8.43
CA LEU A 213 -10.30 12.03 9.76
C LEU A 213 -10.78 11.09 10.87
N LYS A 214 -12.04 10.62 10.79
CA LYS A 214 -12.58 9.63 11.72
C LYS A 214 -11.83 8.29 11.65
N ALA A 215 -11.54 7.83 10.43
CA ALA A 215 -10.80 6.60 10.21
C ALA A 215 -9.38 6.68 10.76
N GLU A 216 -8.67 7.78 10.48
CA GLU A 216 -7.32 8.03 10.98
C GLU A 216 -7.28 8.11 12.52
N ASP A 217 -8.23 8.81 13.14
CA ASP A 217 -8.32 8.93 14.60
C ASP A 217 -8.52 7.56 15.27
N LEU A 218 -9.47 6.75 14.79
CA LEU A 218 -9.73 5.41 15.32
C LEU A 218 -8.52 4.48 15.16
N MET A 219 -7.90 4.47 13.98
CA MET A 219 -6.71 3.67 13.71
C MET A 219 -5.53 4.12 14.58
N THR A 220 -5.30 5.42 14.70
CA THR A 220 -4.22 6.00 15.52
C THR A 220 -4.39 5.67 16.99
N ARG A 221 -5.60 5.79 17.55
CA ARG A 221 -5.89 5.38 18.94
C ARG A 221 -5.60 3.90 19.17
N PHE A 222 -5.98 3.05 18.22
CA PHE A 222 -5.69 1.62 18.30
C PHE A 222 -4.18 1.32 18.31
N TYR A 223 -3.42 1.99 17.43
CA TYR A 223 -1.97 1.82 17.37
C TYR A 223 -1.27 2.27 18.65
N TRP A 224 -1.61 3.46 19.16
CA TRP A 224 -1.05 3.96 20.41
C TRP A 224 -1.29 3.01 21.58
N ARG A 225 -2.54 2.55 21.76
CA ARG A 225 -2.85 1.56 22.81
C ARG A 225 -2.10 0.23 22.63
N SER A 226 -1.87 -0.18 21.39
CA SER A 226 -1.10 -1.40 21.09
C SER A 226 0.37 -1.23 21.49
N VAL A 227 0.95 -0.06 21.25
CA VAL A 227 2.34 0.27 21.63
C VAL A 227 2.48 0.42 23.15
N GLU A 228 1.56 1.12 23.81
CA GLU A 228 1.52 1.24 25.29
C GLU A 228 1.51 -0.13 25.96
N LYS A 229 0.70 -1.08 25.46
CA LYS A 229 0.67 -2.46 25.97
C LYS A 229 2.01 -3.17 25.82
N ILE A 230 2.71 -2.98 24.70
CA ILE A 230 4.04 -3.57 24.48
C ILE A 230 5.03 -2.99 25.49
N ILE A 231 5.11 -1.66 25.61
CA ILE A 231 6.03 -0.98 26.53
C ILE A 231 5.78 -1.40 27.98
N THR A 232 4.52 -1.38 28.42
CA THR A 232 4.15 -1.75 29.81
C THR A 232 4.39 -3.24 30.09
N SER A 233 4.17 -4.13 29.11
CA SER A 233 4.46 -5.57 29.29
C SER A 233 5.96 -5.87 29.46
N HIS A 234 6.84 -5.13 28.78
CA HIS A 234 8.30 -5.29 28.90
C HIS A 234 8.81 -4.74 30.25
N GLN A 235 8.24 -3.63 30.73
CA GLN A 235 8.57 -3.11 32.06
C GLN A 235 8.14 -4.05 33.20
N ILE A 236 7.09 -4.85 33.01
CA ILE A 236 6.64 -5.84 33.98
C ILE A 236 7.48 -7.12 33.92
N SER A 237 8.01 -7.51 32.75
CA SER A 237 8.94 -8.64 32.65
C SER A 237 10.30 -8.34 33.28
N ASP A 238 10.80 -7.11 33.10
CA ASP A 238 12.10 -6.71 33.66
C ASP A 238 12.07 -6.62 35.19
N LYS A 239 10.92 -6.25 35.77
CA LYS A 239 10.70 -6.24 37.23
C LYS A 239 10.52 -7.63 37.87
N ARG A 240 10.44 -8.71 37.08
CA ARG A 240 10.29 -10.08 37.58
C ARG A 240 11.61 -10.87 37.54
N VAL A 241 12.72 -10.22 37.18
CA VAL A 241 14.06 -10.81 37.12
C VAL A 241 14.98 -10.28 38.24
N GLU A 242 14.43 -9.55 39.21
CA GLU A 242 15.12 -9.17 40.46
C GLU A 242 14.70 -10.06 41.64
#